data_AF-A0A520II78-F1
#
_entry.id   AF-A0A520II78-F1
#
_cell.length_a   1.000
_cell.length_b   1.000
_cell.length_c   1.000
_cell.angle_alpha   90.00
_cell.angle_beta   90.00
_cell.angle_gamma   90.00
#
_symmetry.space_group_name_H-M   'P 1'
#
loop_
_entity.id
_entity.type
_entity.pdbx_description
1 polymer ?
#
loop_
_entity_poly.entity_id
_entity_poly.type
_entity_poly.pdbx_seq_one_letter_code
_entity_poly.pdbx_strand_id
1 'polypeptide(L)'
;SAGIQKKLLENNASIKLAVSDIFRANISSGSIANVASASAKYRNDFDTKMVTLGFSYSFGSKAKQERKRGVIAAQSEQNRIKN
;
A
#
# COMPACT_ATOMS: atom_id res chain seq x y z
N SER A 1 -5.43 -2.11 12.49
CA SER A 1 -4.45 -2.96 11.81
C SER A 1 -3.06 -2.40 12.05
N ALA A 2 -2.00 -3.18 11.83
CA ALA A 2 -0.61 -2.72 11.86
C ALA A 2 0.20 -3.39 10.76
N GLY A 3 1.34 -2.82 10.38
CA GLY A 3 2.23 -3.44 9.40
C GLY A 3 3.61 -2.81 9.37
N ILE A 4 4.58 -3.60 8.91
CA ILE A 4 5.97 -3.19 8.70
C ILE A 4 6.36 -3.47 7.25
N GLN A 5 7.23 -2.62 6.70
CA GLN A 5 7.73 -2.77 5.34
C GLN A 5 9.22 -2.45 5.30
N LYS A 6 9.98 -3.25 4.54
CA LYS A 6 11.40 -3.00 4.27
C LYS A 6 11.62 -2.86 2.77
N LYS A 7 12.28 -1.77 2.37
CA LYS A 7 12.76 -1.58 1.00
C LYS A 7 14.07 -2.36 0.78
N LEU A 8 14.22 -2.91 -0.42
CA LEU A 8 15.35 -3.72 -0.86
C LEU A 8 15.74 -3.29 -2.28
N LEU A 9 16.86 -3.80 -2.79
CA LEU A 9 17.32 -3.62 -4.18
C LEU A 9 17.30 -2.14 -4.64
N GLU A 10 17.98 -1.25 -3.91
CA GLU A 10 18.03 0.20 -4.23
C GLU A 10 16.65 0.87 -4.30
N ASN A 11 15.69 0.39 -3.50
CA ASN A 11 14.28 0.81 -3.50
C ASN A 11 13.45 0.29 -4.69
N ASN A 12 13.97 -0.65 -5.48
CA ASN A 12 13.21 -1.31 -6.55
C ASN A 12 12.41 -2.51 -6.04
N ALA A 13 12.65 -2.98 -4.82
CA ALA A 13 11.82 -4.03 -4.21
C ALA A 13 11.36 -3.66 -2.80
N SER A 14 10.30 -4.31 -2.34
CA SER A 14 9.90 -4.25 -0.94
C SER A 14 9.27 -5.55 -0.46
N ILE A 15 9.54 -5.91 0.78
CA ILE A 15 8.80 -6.92 1.53
C ILE A 15 7.95 -6.24 2.59
N LYS A 16 6.69 -6.65 2.72
CA LYS A 16 5.72 -6.09 3.66
C LYS A 16 5.06 -7.21 4.45
N LEU A 17 4.98 -7.03 5.76
CA LEU A 17 4.17 -7.85 6.65
C LEU A 17 3.09 -6.97 7.27
N ALA A 18 1.84 -7.37 7.16
CA ALA A 18 0.70 -6.65 7.73
C ALA A 18 -0.20 -7.60 8.52
N VAL A 19 -0.80 -7.09 9.59
CA VAL A 19 -1.78 -7.80 10.41
C VAL A 19 -3.04 -6.94 10.56
N SER A 20 -4.18 -7.54 10.26
CA SER A 20 -5.51 -6.97 10.42
C SER A 20 -6.20 -7.56 11.65
N ASP A 21 -7.00 -6.73 12.29
CA ASP A 21 -7.78 -7.05 13.49
C ASP A 21 -7.02 -7.77 14.63
N ILE A 22 -5.86 -7.23 15.01
CA ILE A 22 -4.96 -7.77 16.05
C ILE A 22 -5.73 -8.13 17.33
N PHE A 23 -6.67 -7.29 17.74
CA PHE A 23 -7.43 -7.44 18.99
C PHE A 23 -8.81 -8.10 18.83
N ARG A 24 -9.20 -8.56 17.63
CA ARG A 24 -10.54 -9.15 17.35
C ARG A 24 -11.68 -8.18 17.69
N ALA A 25 -11.51 -6.91 17.34
CA ALA A 25 -12.47 -5.86 17.60
C ALA A 25 -13.50 -5.72 16.47
N ASN A 26 -13.26 -6.32 15.30
CA ASN A 26 -14.12 -6.19 14.13
C ASN A 26 -15.30 -7.17 14.16
N ILE A 27 -16.13 -7.10 15.20
CA ILE A 27 -17.31 -7.96 15.33
C ILE A 27 -18.55 -7.17 14.93
N SER A 28 -19.25 -7.63 13.89
CA SER A 28 -20.56 -7.10 13.54
C SER A 28 -21.63 -7.70 14.45
N SER A 29 -22.33 -6.86 15.19
CA SER A 29 -23.41 -7.28 16.08
C SER A 29 -24.45 -6.18 16.23
N GLY A 30 -25.66 -6.54 16.62
CA GLY A 30 -26.74 -5.57 16.80
C GLY A 30 -28.04 -6.19 17.27
N SER A 31 -29.05 -5.33 17.41
CA SER A 31 -30.43 -5.71 17.72
C SER A 31 -31.28 -5.64 16.45
N ILE A 32 -32.18 -6.61 16.30
CA ILE A 32 -33.13 -6.64 15.20
C ILE A 32 -34.39 -5.88 15.66
N ALA A 33 -34.73 -4.81 14.95
CA ALA A 33 -35.94 -4.03 15.23
C ALA A 33 -37.20 -4.69 14.64
N ASN A 34 -38.37 -4.29 15.15
CA ASN A 34 -39.69 -4.68 14.64
C ASN A 34 -40.00 -6.20 14.73
N VAL A 35 -39.42 -6.90 15.70
CA VAL A 35 -39.85 -8.25 16.04
C VAL A 35 -41.03 -8.14 17.00
N ALA A 36 -42.24 -8.41 16.51
CA ALA A 36 -43.45 -8.32 17.31
C ALA A 36 -43.39 -9.31 18.49
N SER A 37 -43.60 -8.81 19.70
CA SER A 37 -43.65 -9.61 20.95
C SER A 37 -42.37 -10.38 21.28
N ALA A 38 -41.22 -10.05 20.69
CA ALA A 38 -39.94 -10.66 21.03
C ALA A 38 -38.75 -9.70 20.86
N SER A 39 -37.64 -9.99 21.53
CA SER A 39 -36.36 -9.32 21.32
C SER A 39 -35.42 -10.26 20.58
N ALA A 40 -34.86 -9.81 19.46
CA ALA A 40 -33.84 -10.55 18.73
C ALA A 40 -32.54 -9.76 18.60
N LYS A 41 -31.42 -10.46 18.75
CA LYS A 41 -30.07 -9.92 18.61
C LYS A 41 -29.30 -10.81 17.65
N TYR A 42 -28.37 -10.22 16.91
CA TYR A 42 -27.44 -10.95 16.06
C TYR A 42 -26.01 -10.62 16.44
N ARG A 43 -25.14 -11.60 16.20
CA ARG A 43 -23.69 -11.47 16.30
C ARG A 43 -23.09 -12.33 15.20
N ASN A 44 -22.36 -11.70 14.31
CA ASN A 44 -21.66 -12.38 13.24
C ASN A 44 -20.24 -12.65 13.69
N ASP A 45 -19.90 -13.94 13.81
CA ASP A 45 -18.58 -14.38 14.23
C ASP A 45 -17.76 -14.85 13.03
N PHE A 46 -17.26 -13.88 12.26
CA PHE A 46 -16.38 -14.14 11.12
C PHE A 46 -14.93 -14.20 11.56
N ASP A 47 -14.12 -14.97 10.83
CA ASP A 47 -12.68 -14.85 10.93
C ASP A 47 -12.25 -13.51 10.32
N THR A 48 -11.71 -12.66 11.19
CA THR A 48 -11.38 -11.26 10.92
C THR A 48 -9.89 -10.99 11.09
N LYS A 49 -9.15 -11.96 11.67
CA LYS A 49 -7.72 -11.87 11.87
C LYS A 49 -7.03 -12.32 10.59
N MET A 50 -6.27 -11.40 9.99
CA MET A 50 -5.57 -11.69 8.75
C MET A 50 -4.11 -11.26 8.88
N VAL A 51 -3.21 -12.16 8.50
CA VAL A 51 -1.79 -11.86 8.33
C VAL A 51 -1.48 -11.90 6.83
N THR A 52 -0.83 -10.85 6.33
CA THR A 52 -0.48 -10.72 4.92
C THR A 52 1.01 -10.50 4.77
N LEU A 53 1.67 -11.42 4.07
CA LEU A 53 3.04 -11.27 3.62
C LEU A 53 3.03 -10.97 2.13
N GLY A 54 3.67 -9.86 1.74
CA GLY A 54 3.73 -9.42 0.35
C GLY A 54 5.16 -9.11 -0.07
N PHE A 55 5.51 -9.53 -1.28
CA PHE A 55 6.72 -9.10 -1.98
C PHE A 55 6.30 -8.27 -3.20
N SER A 56 7.03 -7.19 -3.47
CA SER A 56 6.81 -6.36 -4.64
C SER A 56 8.16 -5.99 -5.26
N TYR A 57 8.23 -6.06 -6.59
CA TYR A 57 9.40 -5.66 -7.37
C TYR A 57 8.98 -4.77 -8.52
N SER A 58 9.65 -3.63 -8.66
CA SER A 58 9.42 -2.63 -9.69
C SER A 58 10.58 -2.66 -10.67
N PHE A 59 10.30 -3.12 -11.88
CA PHE A 59 11.20 -3.02 -13.02
C PHE A 59 11.17 -1.55 -13.49
N GLY A 60 12.09 -0.73 -13.00
CA GLY A 60 12.09 0.71 -13.30
C GLY A 60 12.00 1.01 -14.80
N SER A 61 11.22 2.03 -15.18
CA SER A 61 11.40 2.68 -16.47
C SER A 61 12.65 3.57 -16.38
N LYS A 62 13.48 3.56 -17.42
CA LYS A 62 14.75 4.31 -17.55
C LYS A 62 14.63 5.86 -17.42
N ALA A 63 13.47 6.37 -17.02
CA ALA A 63 13.08 7.78 -17.06
C ALA A 63 13.94 8.72 -16.20
N LYS A 64 14.56 8.23 -15.12
CA LYS A 64 15.44 9.06 -14.28
C LYS A 64 16.81 9.33 -14.93
N GLN A 65 17.27 8.42 -15.78
CA GLN A 65 18.53 8.54 -16.50
C GLN A 65 18.39 9.43 -17.76
N GLU A 66 17.23 9.40 -18.40
CA GLU A 66 16.93 10.24 -19.57
C GLU A 66 16.82 11.73 -19.24
N ARG A 67 16.21 12.11 -18.10
CA ARG A 67 16.12 13.54 -17.71
C ARG A 67 17.49 14.21 -17.54
N LYS A 68 18.51 13.48 -17.06
CA LYS A 68 19.87 14.04 -16.95
C LYS A 68 20.53 14.23 -18.31
N ARG A 69 20.25 13.36 -19.28
CA ARG A 69 20.84 13.43 -20.63
C ARG A 69 20.29 14.63 -21.42
N GLY A 70 19.01 14.96 -21.27
CA GLY A 70 18.40 16.14 -21.91
C GLY A 70 18.96 17.48 -21.42
N VAL A 71 19.23 17.62 -20.11
CA VAL A 71 19.78 18.85 -19.52
C VAL A 71 21.23 19.11 -19.96
N ILE A 72 22.05 18.05 -20.03
CA ILE A 72 23.44 18.16 -20.49
C ILE A 72 23.50 18.52 -21.98
N ALA A 73 22.63 17.93 -22.81
CA ALA A 73 22.55 18.26 -24.24
C ALA A 73 22.12 19.71 -24.47
N ALA A 74 21.13 20.21 -23.71
CA ALA A 74 20.67 21.59 -23.82
C ALA A 74 21.73 22.60 -23.34
N GLN A 75 22.45 22.31 -22.26
CA GLN A 75 23.58 23.14 -21.80
C GLN A 75 24.75 23.14 -22.79
N SER A 76 25.05 22.00 -23.40
CA SER A 76 26.08 21.92 -24.45
C SER A 76 25.72 22.77 -25.66
N GLU A 77 24.44 22.80 -26.07
CA GLU A 77 24.01 23.61 -27.21
C GLU A 77 24.01 25.11 -26.88
N GLN A 78 23.57 25.51 -25.68
CA GLN A 78 23.64 26.91 -25.22
C GLN A 78 25.05 27.49 -25.17
N ASN A 79 26.06 26.66 -24.88
CA ASN A 79 27.46 27.08 -24.87
C ASN A 79 28.08 27.19 -26.27
N ARG A 80 27.47 26.56 -27.29
CA ARG A 80 27.95 26.61 -28.69
C ARG A 80 27.56 27.90 -29.41
N ILE A 81 26.42 28.48 -29.03
CA ILE A 81 25.87 29.74 -29.59
C ILE A 81 26.48 31.01 -28.99
N LYS A 82 27.31 30.88 -27.94
CA LYS A 82 27.98 31.99 -27.26
C LYS A 82 29.41 32.25 -27.75
N ASN A 83 29.92 31.44 -28.68
CA ASN A 83 31.22 31.59 -29.33
C ASN A 83 31.08 32.15 -30.73
#